data_AF-A0A7S2K6E9-F1
#
_entry.id   AF-A0A7S2K6E9-F1
#
_cell.length_a   1.000
_cell.length_b   1.000
_cell.length_c   1.000
_cell.angle_alpha   90.00
_cell.angle_beta   90.00
_cell.angle_gamma   90.00
#
_symmetry.space_group_name_H-M   'P 1'
#
loop_
_entity.id
_entity.type
_entity.pdbx_description
1 polymer ?
#
loop_
_entity_poly.entity_id
_entity_poly.type
_entity_poly.pdbx_seq_one_letter_code
_entity_poly.pdbx_strand_id
1 'polypeptide(L)'
;RLLADVVSHGGRMGQRLLGVFLAIVGGGLCGVNNVPPSKYALQHPGLTPFAPVFSQCLGIWMVSSIIYLAYSSFARLNKWPVPHSAIRPAYLSGCIWAVGFACMLGGIKDLGYSVGYTLDAVGPVVVSSLLSIVVYKEISGVKALAMYAASFTCQLSGVSLIACFGHA
;
A
#
# COMPACT_ATOMS: atom_id res chain seq x y z
N ARG A 1 -18.28 8.08 0.11
CA ARG A 1 -19.63 8.36 0.65
C ARG A 1 -20.33 7.07 1.07
N LEU A 2 -20.46 6.02 0.23
CA LEU A 2 -20.99 4.70 0.65
C LEU A 2 -20.32 4.06 1.88
N LEU A 3 -18.98 3.99 1.90
CA LEU A 3 -18.23 3.57 3.10
C LEU A 3 -18.42 4.54 4.27
N ALA A 4 -18.55 5.84 4.00
CA ALA A 4 -18.78 6.86 5.02
C ALA A 4 -20.20 6.80 5.60
N ASP A 5 -21.20 6.37 4.83
CA ASP A 5 -22.60 6.21 5.25
C ASP A 5 -22.80 4.89 6.02
N VAL A 6 -22.15 3.79 5.61
CA VAL A 6 -22.08 2.54 6.41
C VAL A 6 -21.33 2.79 7.73
N VAL A 7 -20.22 3.53 7.67
CA VAL A 7 -19.47 3.98 8.85
C VAL A 7 -20.30 4.97 9.68
N SER A 8 -21.10 5.86 9.08
CA SER A 8 -21.92 6.84 9.79
C SER A 8 -23.13 6.22 10.49
N HIS A 9 -23.66 5.09 9.99
CA HIS A 9 -24.74 4.37 10.66
C HIS A 9 -24.25 3.44 11.78
N GLY A 10 -22.97 3.07 11.79
CA GLY A 10 -22.35 2.33 12.88
C GLY A 10 -21.86 3.27 13.99
N GLY A 11 -22.26 3.02 15.25
CA GLY A 11 -21.69 3.76 16.39
C GLY A 11 -20.16 3.71 16.41
N ARG A 12 -19.51 4.65 17.13
CA ARG A 12 -18.04 4.80 17.25
C ARG A 12 -17.26 3.48 17.42
N MET A 13 -17.85 2.50 18.11
CA MET A 13 -17.28 1.16 18.30
C MET A 13 -17.28 0.31 17.01
N GLY A 14 -18.38 0.33 16.25
CA GLY A 14 -18.51 -0.40 14.99
C GLY A 14 -17.56 0.11 13.91
N GLN A 15 -17.31 1.42 13.86
CA GLN A 15 -16.33 2.03 12.95
C GLN A 15 -14.91 1.57 13.24
N ARG A 16 -14.55 1.45 14.54
CA ARG A 16 -13.25 0.97 14.98
C ARG A 16 -13.05 -0.51 14.67
N LEU A 17 -14.06 -1.34 14.95
CA LEU A 17 -14.02 -2.77 14.64
C LEU A 17 -13.91 -3.03 13.14
N LEU A 18 -14.67 -2.29 12.34
CA LEU A 18 -14.58 -2.35 10.88
C LEU A 18 -13.18 -1.94 10.41
N GLY A 19 -12.62 -0.84 10.93
CA GLY A 19 -11.27 -0.40 10.62
C GLY A 19 -10.19 -1.45 10.94
N VAL A 20 -10.27 -2.07 12.11
CA VAL A 20 -9.35 -3.16 12.51
C VAL A 20 -9.51 -4.38 11.60
N PHE A 21 -10.74 -4.77 11.28
CA PHE A 21 -11.00 -5.88 10.36
C PHE A 21 -10.42 -5.61 8.97
N LEU A 22 -10.66 -4.42 8.40
CA LEU A 22 -10.06 -4.02 7.13
C LEU A 22 -8.54 -3.98 7.17
N ALA A 23 -7.94 -3.55 8.29
CA ALA A 23 -6.49 -3.54 8.45
C ALA A 23 -5.90 -4.97 8.46
N ILE A 24 -6.55 -5.91 9.15
CA ILE A 24 -6.11 -7.31 9.20
C ILE A 24 -6.22 -7.97 7.82
N VAL A 25 -7.38 -7.82 7.17
CA VAL A 25 -7.62 -8.41 5.84
C VAL A 25 -6.70 -7.77 4.79
N GLY A 26 -6.60 -6.44 4.79
CA GLY A 26 -5.73 -5.70 3.87
C GLY A 26 -4.26 -6.04 4.06
N GLY A 27 -3.78 -6.04 5.31
CA GLY A 27 -2.40 -6.40 5.63
C GLY A 27 -2.06 -7.84 5.24
N GLY A 28 -2.96 -8.79 5.52
CA GLY A 28 -2.79 -10.18 5.12
C GLY A 28 -2.71 -10.36 3.60
N LEU A 29 -3.62 -9.72 2.85
CA LEU A 29 -3.64 -9.77 1.39
C LEU A 29 -2.38 -9.13 0.78
N CYS A 30 -1.93 -7.98 1.30
CA CYS A 30 -0.69 -7.33 0.84
C CYS A 30 0.55 -8.21 1.07
N GLY A 31 0.63 -8.90 2.22
CA GLY A 31 1.71 -9.84 2.50
C GLY A 31 1.71 -11.03 1.53
N VAL A 32 0.54 -11.60 1.24
CA VAL A 32 0.41 -12.75 0.34
C VAL A 32 0.64 -12.36 -1.13
N ASN A 33 0.31 -11.14 -1.54
CA ASN A 33 0.45 -10.69 -2.93
C ASN A 33 1.90 -10.73 -3.46
N ASN A 34 2.91 -10.65 -2.59
CA ASN A 34 4.32 -10.70 -2.96
C ASN A 34 4.92 -12.12 -3.00
N VAL A 35 4.15 -13.15 -2.61
CA VAL A 35 4.58 -14.56 -2.63
C VAL A 35 4.67 -15.16 -4.04
N PRO A 36 3.70 -14.93 -4.96
CA PRO A 36 3.79 -15.46 -6.33
C PRO A 36 4.98 -14.89 -7.13
N PRO A 37 5.27 -13.57 -7.13
CA PRO A 37 6.42 -13.01 -7.84
C PRO A 37 7.76 -13.54 -7.31
N SER A 38 7.88 -13.68 -5.98
CA SER A 38 9.11 -14.17 -5.35
C SER A 38 9.36 -15.65 -5.63
N LYS A 39 8.33 -16.51 -5.58
CA LYS A 39 8.48 -17.92 -5.99
C LYS A 39 8.77 -18.09 -7.47
N TYR A 40 8.14 -17.28 -8.32
CA TYR A 40 8.37 -17.33 -9.77
C TYR A 40 9.81 -16.92 -10.13
N ALA A 41 10.35 -15.89 -9.46
CA ALA A 41 11.73 -15.45 -9.62
C ALA A 41 12.74 -16.52 -9.17
N LEU A 42 12.45 -17.26 -8.09
CA LEU A 42 13.29 -18.38 -7.61
C LEU A 42 13.31 -19.56 -8.58
N GLN A 43 12.19 -19.84 -9.26
CA GLN A 43 12.07 -20.96 -10.20
C GLN A 43 12.71 -20.68 -11.57
N HIS A 44 12.87 -19.40 -11.94
CA HIS A 44 13.43 -18.99 -13.23
C HIS A 44 14.52 -17.93 -13.07
N PRO A 45 15.73 -18.31 -12.60
CA PRO A 45 16.81 -17.36 -12.28
C PRO A 45 17.38 -16.59 -13.49
N GLY A 46 17.03 -16.98 -14.73
CA GLY A 46 17.47 -16.32 -15.96
C GLY A 46 16.52 -15.28 -16.54
N LEU A 47 15.33 -15.06 -15.94
CA LEU A 47 14.35 -14.10 -16.45
C LEU A 47 14.55 -12.70 -15.85
N THR A 48 14.28 -11.68 -16.67
CA THR A 48 14.28 -10.29 -16.21
C THR A 48 13.28 -10.07 -15.07
N PRO A 49 13.66 -9.38 -13.98
CA PRO A 49 12.84 -9.17 -12.78
C PRO A 49 11.56 -8.36 -13.04
N PHE A 50 11.41 -7.79 -14.24
CA PHE A 50 10.23 -7.03 -14.66
C PHE A 50 9.10 -7.89 -15.23
N ALA A 51 9.34 -9.18 -15.52
CA ALA A 51 8.33 -10.09 -16.06
C ALA A 51 7.00 -10.14 -15.25
N PRO A 52 7.02 -10.19 -13.90
CA PRO A 52 5.78 -10.20 -13.12
C PRO A 52 5.08 -8.83 -13.03
N VAL A 53 5.77 -7.72 -13.34
CA VAL A 53 5.20 -6.35 -13.22
C VAL A 53 3.96 -6.20 -14.10
N PHE A 54 4.04 -6.63 -15.35
CA PHE A 54 2.93 -6.49 -16.30
C PHE A 54 1.69 -7.27 -15.84
N SER A 55 1.87 -8.53 -15.43
CA SER A 55 0.78 -9.37 -14.93
C SER A 55 0.12 -8.77 -13.69
N GLN A 56 0.92 -8.24 -12.77
CA GLN A 56 0.42 -7.63 -11.54
C GLN A 56 -0.33 -6.32 -11.80
N CYS A 57 0.21 -5.44 -12.64
CA CYS A 57 -0.48 -4.20 -13.05
C CYS A 57 -1.80 -4.51 -13.80
N LEU A 58 -1.80 -5.51 -14.67
CA LEU A 58 -3.01 -5.94 -15.39
C LEU A 58 -4.07 -6.49 -14.42
N GLY A 59 -3.66 -7.31 -13.45
CA GLY A 59 -4.56 -7.81 -12.41
C GLY A 59 -5.21 -6.69 -11.60
N ILE A 60 -4.42 -5.71 -11.16
CA ILE A 60 -4.93 -4.54 -10.42
C ILE A 60 -5.89 -3.71 -11.26
N TRP A 61 -5.58 -3.52 -12.55
CA TRP A 61 -6.44 -2.79 -13.47
C TRP A 61 -7.78 -3.52 -13.69
N MET A 62 -7.75 -4.84 -13.88
CA MET A 62 -8.95 -5.67 -14.03
C MET A 62 -9.84 -5.62 -12.78
N VAL A 63 -9.27 -5.85 -11.59
CA VAL A 63 -10.01 -5.82 -10.32
C VAL A 63 -10.59 -4.42 -10.07
N SER A 64 -9.81 -3.36 -10.30
CA SER A 64 -10.29 -1.97 -10.15
C SER A 64 -11.45 -1.67 -11.09
N SER A 65 -11.39 -2.17 -12.33
CA SER A 65 -12.46 -2.02 -13.31
C SER A 65 -13.73 -2.76 -12.87
N ILE A 66 -13.60 -4.00 -12.36
CA ILE A 66 -14.74 -4.77 -11.84
C ILE A 66 -15.38 -4.07 -10.64
N ILE A 67 -14.57 -3.61 -9.67
CA ILE A 67 -15.08 -2.88 -8.50
C ILE A 67 -15.79 -1.60 -8.92
N TYR A 68 -15.21 -0.86 -9.87
CA TYR A 68 -15.81 0.37 -10.38
C TYR A 68 -17.13 0.10 -11.12
N LEU A 69 -17.19 -0.94 -11.96
CA LEU A 69 -18.41 -1.34 -12.66
C LEU A 69 -19.50 -1.81 -11.69
N ALA A 70 -19.13 -2.61 -10.68
CA ALA A 70 -20.06 -3.05 -9.64
C ALA A 70 -20.59 -1.87 -8.82
N TYR A 71 -19.69 -0.97 -8.39
CA TYR A 71 -20.06 0.24 -7.66
C TYR A 71 -20.93 1.17 -8.49
N SER A 72 -20.58 1.41 -9.76
CA SER A 72 -21.36 2.25 -10.67
C SER A 72 -22.74 1.66 -10.96
N SER A 73 -22.85 0.33 -11.08
CA SER A 73 -24.13 -0.35 -11.27
C SER A 73 -25.02 -0.20 -10.04
N PHE A 74 -24.47 -0.41 -8.84
CA PHE A 74 -25.20 -0.23 -7.58
C PHE A 74 -25.58 1.24 -7.32
N ALA A 75 -24.66 2.17 -7.59
CA ALA A 75 -24.92 3.61 -7.47
C ALA A 75 -26.00 4.09 -8.45
N ARG A 76 -26.06 3.50 -9.65
CA ARG A 76 -27.11 3.79 -10.66
C ARG A 76 -28.48 3.27 -10.23
N LEU A 77 -28.55 2.09 -9.60
CA LEU A 77 -29.78 1.55 -9.02
C LEU A 77 -30.30 2.42 -7.86
N ASN A 78 -29.40 2.98 -7.05
CA ASN A 78 -29.75 3.81 -5.90
C ASN A 78 -29.76 5.33 -6.17
N LYS A 79 -29.58 5.78 -7.43
CA LYS A 79 -29.52 7.20 -7.87
C LYS A 79 -28.47 8.05 -7.12
N TRP A 80 -27.32 7.48 -6.79
CA TRP A 80 -26.27 8.21 -6.08
C TRP A 80 -25.34 8.98 -7.03
N PRO A 81 -24.95 10.23 -6.68
CA PRO A 81 -24.01 10.99 -7.48
C PRO A 81 -22.62 10.34 -7.43
N VAL A 82 -22.11 9.90 -8.56
CA VAL A 82 -20.76 9.33 -8.69
C VAL A 82 -19.75 10.47 -8.95
N PRO A 83 -18.87 10.80 -7.98
CA PRO A 83 -17.87 11.85 -8.18
C PRO A 83 -16.74 11.34 -9.08
N HIS A 84 -16.85 11.59 -10.38
CA HIS A 84 -15.87 11.20 -11.40
C HIS A 84 -14.51 11.93 -11.25
N SER A 85 -14.45 13.02 -10.47
CA SER A 85 -13.22 13.81 -10.30
C SER A 85 -12.11 13.11 -9.52
N ALA A 86 -12.45 12.09 -8.71
CA ALA A 86 -11.46 11.36 -7.91
C ALA A 86 -10.68 10.29 -8.72
N ILE A 87 -11.14 9.96 -9.92
CA ILE A 87 -10.53 8.89 -10.76
C ILE A 87 -9.17 9.31 -11.31
N ARG A 88 -9.04 10.57 -11.76
CA ARG A 88 -7.80 11.08 -12.36
C ARG A 88 -6.60 11.01 -11.41
N PRO A 89 -6.67 11.52 -10.16
CA PRO A 89 -5.56 11.40 -9.23
C PRO A 89 -5.30 9.96 -8.78
N ALA A 90 -6.36 9.14 -8.67
CA ALA A 90 -6.20 7.72 -8.36
C ALA A 90 -5.41 6.97 -9.45
N TYR A 91 -5.69 7.28 -10.72
CA TYR A 91 -4.96 6.67 -11.84
C TYR A 91 -3.48 7.09 -11.83
N LEU A 92 -3.19 8.37 -11.58
CA LEU A 92 -1.81 8.85 -11.44
C LEU A 92 -1.06 8.16 -10.29
N SER A 93 -1.71 7.98 -9.14
CA SER A 93 -1.11 7.23 -8.03
C SER A 93 -0.83 5.77 -8.37
N GLY A 94 -1.69 5.13 -9.18
CA GLY A 94 -1.47 3.78 -9.68
C GLY A 94 -0.26 3.67 -10.61
N CYS A 95 -0.06 4.67 -11.49
CA CYS A 95 1.13 4.74 -12.34
C CYS A 95 2.42 4.90 -11.52
N ILE A 96 2.41 5.78 -10.51
CA ILE A 96 3.55 5.97 -9.61
C ILE A 96 3.86 4.67 -8.86
N TRP A 97 2.82 3.99 -8.37
CA TRP A 97 2.96 2.71 -7.69
C TRP A 97 3.56 1.63 -8.61
N ALA A 98 3.12 1.54 -9.88
CA ALA A 98 3.66 0.58 -10.83
C ALA A 98 5.16 0.78 -11.11
N VAL A 99 5.61 2.03 -11.20
CA VAL A 99 7.04 2.37 -11.34
C VAL A 99 7.80 1.96 -10.07
N GLY A 100 7.27 2.29 -8.89
CA GLY A 100 7.85 1.89 -7.61
C GLY A 100 7.97 0.37 -7.46
N PHE A 101 6.93 -0.37 -7.85
CA PHE A 101 6.92 -1.83 -7.81
C PHE A 101 7.97 -2.46 -8.74
N ALA A 102 8.16 -1.89 -9.94
CA ALA A 102 9.23 -2.31 -10.84
C ALA A 102 10.62 -2.06 -10.23
N CYS A 103 10.82 -0.91 -9.58
CA CYS A 103 12.05 -0.60 -8.85
C CYS A 103 12.27 -1.56 -7.67
N MET A 104 11.22 -1.90 -6.92
CA MET A 104 11.26 -2.85 -5.80
C MET A 104 11.77 -4.22 -6.26
N LEU A 105 11.21 -4.76 -7.35
CA LEU A 105 11.65 -6.05 -7.88
C LEU A 105 13.10 -6.02 -8.37
N GLY A 106 13.51 -4.88 -8.94
CA GLY A 106 14.91 -4.60 -9.26
C GLY A 106 15.81 -4.64 -8.02
N GLY A 107 15.41 -4.03 -6.91
CA GLY A 107 16.17 -4.02 -5.66
C GLY A 107 16.20 -5.39 -4.96
N ILE A 108 15.09 -6.13 -4.99
CA ILE A 108 14.98 -7.47 -4.40
C ILE A 108 15.95 -8.45 -5.05
N LYS A 109 16.22 -8.32 -6.36
CA LYS A 109 17.18 -9.19 -7.07
C LYS A 109 18.61 -9.03 -6.53
N ASP A 110 18.98 -7.84 -6.07
CA ASP A 110 20.34 -7.49 -5.67
C ASP A 110 20.54 -7.61 -4.15
N LEU A 111 19.50 -7.30 -3.35
CA LEU A 111 19.57 -7.27 -1.88
C LEU A 111 18.88 -8.47 -1.20
N GLY A 112 18.14 -9.30 -1.95
CA GLY A 112 17.32 -10.37 -1.41
C GLY A 112 15.94 -9.91 -0.93
N TYR A 113 15.00 -10.85 -0.87
CA TYR A 113 13.57 -10.57 -0.61
C TYR A 113 13.33 -9.93 0.77
N SER A 114 13.97 -10.44 1.82
CA SER A 114 13.77 -9.95 3.19
C SER A 114 14.19 -8.48 3.35
N VAL A 115 15.35 -8.11 2.80
CA VAL A 115 15.86 -6.74 2.90
C VAL A 115 15.14 -5.81 1.92
N GLY A 116 14.95 -6.24 0.67
CA GLY A 116 14.27 -5.46 -0.36
C GLY A 116 12.81 -5.12 -0.01
N TYR A 117 12.03 -6.09 0.48
CA TYR A 117 10.64 -5.85 0.89
C TYR A 117 10.55 -4.95 2.11
N THR A 118 11.46 -5.09 3.07
CA THR A 118 11.47 -4.24 4.26
C THR A 118 11.82 -2.79 3.91
N LEU A 119 12.74 -2.58 2.96
CA LEU A 119 13.04 -1.25 2.43
C LEU A 119 11.85 -0.65 1.66
N ASP A 120 11.12 -1.45 0.88
CA ASP A 120 9.90 -1.01 0.20
C ASP A 120 8.78 -0.65 1.18
N ALA A 121 8.65 -1.36 2.30
CA ALA A 121 7.65 -1.03 3.30
C ALA A 121 7.97 0.29 4.03
N VAL A 122 9.25 0.55 4.31
CA VAL A 122 9.66 1.73 5.12
C VAL A 122 9.95 2.97 4.28
N GLY A 123 10.49 2.82 3.07
CA GLY A 123 10.86 3.93 2.20
C GLY A 123 9.71 4.91 1.92
N PRO A 124 8.57 4.45 1.39
CA PRO A 124 7.39 5.27 1.15
C PRO A 124 6.81 5.87 2.44
N VAL A 125 6.91 5.16 3.57
CA VAL A 125 6.47 5.67 4.88
C VAL A 125 7.33 6.86 5.31
N VAL A 126 8.64 6.78 5.13
CA VAL A 126 9.56 7.90 5.43
C VAL A 126 9.24 9.12 4.56
N VAL A 127 9.10 8.89 3.25
CA VAL A 127 8.83 9.96 2.28
C VAL A 127 7.45 10.59 2.53
N SER A 128 6.43 9.76 2.74
CA SER A 128 5.07 10.21 3.05
C SER A 128 5.05 11.09 4.29
N SER A 129 5.73 10.68 5.35
CA SER A 129 5.77 11.44 6.59
C SER A 129 6.59 12.72 6.50
N LEU A 130 7.71 12.73 5.74
CA LEU A 130 8.44 13.96 5.44
C LEU A 130 7.55 14.95 4.69
N LEU A 131 6.78 14.48 3.70
CA LEU A 131 5.81 15.31 2.99
C LEU A 131 4.70 15.83 3.92
N SER A 132 4.17 15.01 4.83
CA SER A 132 3.18 15.45 5.83
C SER A 132 3.71 16.56 6.74
N ILE A 133 4.98 16.49 7.16
CA ILE A 133 5.59 17.51 8.02
C ILE A 133 5.90 18.79 7.24
N VAL A 134 6.48 18.67 6.04
CA VAL A 134 6.99 19.83 5.27
C VAL A 134 5.89 20.54 4.49
N VAL A 135 5.02 19.78 3.79
CA VAL A 135 4.03 20.34 2.86
C VAL A 135 2.72 20.64 3.58
N TYR A 136 2.20 19.68 4.34
CA TYR A 136 0.89 19.83 4.99
C TYR A 136 0.97 20.55 6.35
N LYS A 137 2.16 20.61 6.98
CA LYS A 137 2.36 21.15 8.34
C LYS A 137 1.33 20.63 9.35
N GLU A 138 0.80 19.43 9.10
CA GLU A 138 -0.34 18.86 9.82
C GLU A 138 0.06 18.44 11.24
N ILE A 139 1.34 18.13 11.41
CA ILE A 139 1.97 17.70 12.66
C ILE A 139 2.84 18.85 13.17
N SER A 140 2.21 19.93 13.66
CA SER A 140 2.94 21.09 14.21
C SER A 140 3.18 21.00 15.72
N GLY A 141 2.51 20.09 16.43
CA GLY A 141 2.63 19.93 17.87
C GLY A 141 3.85 19.11 18.28
N VAL A 142 4.67 19.64 19.19
CA VAL A 142 5.86 18.95 19.76
C VAL A 142 5.57 17.55 20.31
N LYS A 143 4.39 17.31 20.90
CA LYS A 143 3.99 15.98 21.39
C LYS A 143 3.72 14.99 20.25
N ALA A 144 3.05 15.42 19.19
CA ALA A 144 2.76 14.58 18.03
C ALA A 144 4.04 14.29 17.23
N LEU A 145 4.92 15.28 17.11
CA LEU A 145 6.23 15.11 16.49
C LEU A 145 7.12 14.15 17.30
N ALA A 146 7.11 14.23 18.63
CA ALA A 146 7.86 13.31 19.49
C ALA A 146 7.34 11.86 19.39
N MET A 147 6.01 11.65 19.39
CA MET A 147 5.43 10.32 19.18
C MET A 147 5.77 9.77 17.79
N TYR A 148 5.70 10.62 16.76
CA TYR A 148 6.07 10.25 15.41
C TYR A 148 7.55 9.86 15.31
N ALA A 149 8.44 10.65 15.91
CA ALA A 149 9.87 10.36 15.97
C ALA A 149 10.16 9.02 16.69
N ALA A 150 9.48 8.74 17.80
CA ALA A 150 9.61 7.48 18.52
C ALA A 150 9.16 6.26 17.69
N SER A 151 8.01 6.37 17.01
CA SER A 151 7.53 5.33 16.09
C SER A 151 8.49 5.11 14.91
N PHE A 152 9.11 6.18 14.42
CA PHE A 152 10.07 6.12 13.34
C PHE A 152 11.39 5.46 13.77
N THR A 153 11.91 5.78 14.95
CA THR A 153 13.10 5.12 15.49
C THR A 153 12.87 3.64 15.75
N CYS A 154 11.69 3.25 16.23
CA CYS A 154 11.32 1.84 16.37
C CYS A 154 11.28 1.14 15.00
N GLN A 155 10.68 1.75 13.98
CA GLN A 155 10.67 1.19 12.63
C GLN A 155 12.08 1.02 12.06
N LEU A 156 12.92 2.05 12.16
CA LEU A 156 14.31 1.98 11.71
C LEU A 156 15.10 0.89 12.43
N SER A 157 14.94 0.74 13.75
CA SER A 157 15.59 -0.35 14.49
C SER A 157 15.17 -1.73 13.98
N GLY A 158 13.87 -1.92 13.69
CA GLY A 158 13.35 -3.16 13.13
C GLY A 158 13.94 -3.47 11.75
N VAL A 159 14.01 -2.48 10.86
CA VAL A 159 14.65 -2.64 9.54
C VAL A 159 16.12 -2.98 9.66
N SER A 160 16.86 -2.26 10.51
CA SER A 160 18.29 -2.51 10.71
C SER A 160 18.55 -3.92 11.26
N LEU A 161 17.71 -4.41 12.17
CA LEU A 161 17.78 -5.77 12.66
C LEU A 161 17.52 -6.80 11.54
N ILE A 162 16.45 -6.60 10.74
CA ILE A 162 16.14 -7.48 9.62
C ILE A 162 17.24 -7.43 8.55
N ALA A 163 17.85 -6.27 8.31
CA ALA A 163 18.97 -6.13 7.37
C ALA A 163 20.24 -6.84 7.86
N CYS A 164 20.57 -6.72 9.16
CA CYS A 164 21.73 -7.39 9.75
C CYS A 164 21.57 -8.92 9.82
N PHE A 165 20.37 -9.42 10.14
CA PHE A 165 20.13 -10.86 10.31
C PHE A 165 19.55 -11.55 9.07
N GLY A 166 19.07 -10.80 8.08
CA GLY A 166 18.46 -11.34 6.85
C GLY A 166 19.45 -11.82 5.80
N HIS A 167 20.75 -11.66 6.04
CA HIS A 167 21.84 -12.11 5.17
C HIS A 167 22.48 -13.44 5.63
N ALA A 168 21.91 -14.08 6.65
CA ALA A 168 22.35 -15.37 7.20
C ALA A 168 21.59 -16.56 6.59
#